data_AF-A0A178MNC9-F1
#
_entry.id   AF-A0A178MNC9-F1
#
_cell.length_a   1.000
_cell.length_b   1.000
_cell.length_c   1.000
_cell.angle_alpha   90.00
_cell.angle_beta   90.00
_cell.angle_gamma   90.00
#
_symmetry.space_group_name_H-M   'P 1'
#
loop_
_entity.id
_entity.type
_entity.pdbx_description
1 polymer ?
#
loop_
_entity_poly.entity_id
_entity_poly.type
_entity_poly.pdbx_seq_one_letter_code
_entity_poly.pdbx_strand_id
1 'polypeptide(L)'
;MDVQKLAKVLAMAASDNDAEALHAVRTAKRLLDNAGLDFVALASRLSDSGPVVPPTRLEDLEDTVFDLRNEIRHLRSENERLRQGQPVAAAVAQPNLADTAAMLRLQVELDATQRELQRTLAGAEAAEMALRSDLTQAITALDKLNGQFGEIKARNDRLEAENRRLTLVATALKTELDERLADASHPLPTPTQRPETIARPEPMARVESGPRRAAPHSAARRVGKPVPANQYALF
;
A
#
# COMPACT_ATOMS: atom_id res chain seq x y z
N MET A 1 46.86 -7.01 -59.88
CA MET A 1 47.06 -7.64 -58.56
C MET A 1 47.43 -6.55 -57.57
N ASP A 2 46.80 -6.49 -56.40
CA ASP A 2 47.16 -5.52 -55.35
C ASP A 2 48.37 -6.06 -54.57
N VAL A 3 49.56 -5.66 -55.02
CA VAL A 3 50.86 -6.18 -54.54
C VAL A 3 51.04 -5.89 -53.04
N GLN A 4 50.49 -4.77 -52.55
CA GLN A 4 50.56 -4.40 -51.13
C GLN A 4 49.71 -5.33 -50.27
N LYS A 5 48.54 -5.76 -50.76
CA LYS A 5 47.69 -6.75 -50.06
C LYS A 5 48.35 -8.12 -49.99
N LEU A 6 48.97 -8.58 -51.09
CA LEU A 6 49.70 -9.84 -51.08
C LEU A 6 50.88 -9.79 -50.09
N ALA A 7 51.68 -8.72 -50.13
CA ALA A 7 52.82 -8.55 -49.23
C ALA A 7 52.40 -8.54 -47.75
N LYS A 8 51.32 -7.84 -47.42
CA LYS A 8 50.78 -7.81 -46.05
C LYS A 8 50.29 -9.19 -45.57
N VAL A 9 49.61 -9.93 -46.43
CA VAL A 9 49.12 -11.28 -46.10
C VAL A 9 50.29 -12.26 -45.98
N LEU A 10 51.34 -12.13 -46.79
CA LEU A 10 52.57 -12.93 -46.64
C LEU A 10 53.35 -12.58 -45.37
N ALA A 11 53.40 -11.30 -44.98
CA ALA A 11 53.99 -10.88 -43.72
C ALA A 11 53.22 -11.44 -42.51
N MET A 12 51.88 -11.47 -42.58
CA MET A 12 51.05 -12.15 -41.57
C MET A 12 51.25 -13.67 -41.55
N ALA A 13 51.60 -14.28 -42.69
CA ALA A 13 51.96 -15.69 -42.76
C ALA A 13 53.31 -16.02 -42.07
N ALA A 14 54.18 -15.02 -41.88
CA ALA A 14 55.42 -15.13 -41.13
C ALA A 14 55.27 -14.81 -39.62
N SER A 15 54.04 -14.65 -39.14
CA SER A 15 53.72 -14.41 -37.73
C SER A 15 53.86 -15.69 -36.90
N ASP A 16 54.25 -15.57 -35.62
CA ASP A 16 54.44 -16.68 -34.67
C ASP A 16 53.14 -17.40 -34.26
N ASN A 17 51.99 -16.98 -34.82
CA ASN A 17 50.68 -17.57 -34.55
C ASN A 17 50.25 -18.51 -35.69
N ASP A 18 50.39 -19.82 -35.48
CA ASP A 18 50.13 -20.86 -36.49
C ASP A 18 48.72 -20.79 -37.11
N ALA A 19 47.70 -20.43 -36.33
CA ALA A 19 46.33 -20.35 -36.81
C ALA A 19 46.11 -19.18 -37.79
N GLU A 20 46.72 -18.03 -37.49
CA GLU A 20 46.69 -16.84 -38.35
C GLU A 20 47.60 -17.03 -39.56
N ALA A 21 48.76 -17.66 -39.38
CA ALA A 21 49.69 -17.97 -40.46
C ALA A 21 49.04 -18.88 -41.51
N LEU A 22 48.36 -19.95 -41.08
CA LEU A 22 47.63 -20.84 -41.99
C LEU A 22 46.49 -20.14 -42.73
N HIS A 23 45.74 -19.27 -42.05
CA HIS A 23 44.68 -18.49 -42.69
C HIS A 23 45.26 -17.51 -43.72
N ALA A 24 46.36 -16.84 -43.38
CA ALA A 24 47.06 -15.93 -44.26
C ALA A 24 47.61 -16.63 -45.50
N VAL A 25 48.25 -17.81 -45.37
CA VAL A 25 48.73 -18.62 -46.50
C VAL A 25 47.59 -19.02 -47.45
N ARG A 26 46.44 -19.46 -46.92
CA ARG A 26 45.26 -19.79 -47.74
C ARG A 26 44.72 -18.57 -48.49
N THR A 27 44.79 -17.40 -47.86
CA THR A 27 44.32 -16.14 -48.46
C THR A 27 45.30 -15.66 -49.54
N ALA A 28 46.61 -15.75 -49.31
CA ALA A 28 47.65 -15.47 -50.29
C ALA A 28 47.53 -16.40 -51.51
N LYS A 29 47.26 -17.68 -51.28
CA LYS A 29 47.03 -18.66 -52.36
C LYS A 29 45.86 -18.24 -53.27
N ARG A 30 44.71 -17.88 -52.69
CA ARG A 30 43.55 -17.41 -53.46
C ARG A 30 43.85 -16.13 -54.26
N LEU A 31 44.63 -15.22 -53.69
CA LEU A 31 45.02 -13.98 -54.38
C LEU A 31 45.98 -14.24 -55.56
N LEU A 32 46.83 -15.25 -55.44
CA LEU A 32 47.73 -15.72 -56.50
C LEU A 32 46.97 -16.50 -57.59
N ASP A 33 46.07 -17.41 -57.20
CA ASP A 33 45.21 -18.16 -58.12
C ASP A 33 44.34 -17.21 -58.97
N ASN A 34 43.75 -16.17 -58.35
CA ASN A 34 42.98 -15.13 -59.05
C ASN A 34 43.84 -14.29 -60.03
N ALA A 35 45.16 -14.30 -59.87
CA ALA A 35 46.10 -13.62 -60.76
C ALA A 35 46.75 -14.58 -61.78
N GLY A 36 46.39 -15.87 -61.78
CA GLY A 36 46.96 -16.89 -62.65
C GLY A 36 48.45 -17.19 -62.37
N LEU A 37 48.91 -16.92 -61.15
CA LEU A 37 50.30 -17.11 -60.73
C LEU A 37 50.37 -18.14 -59.60
N ASP A 38 51.42 -18.96 -59.57
CA ASP A 38 51.71 -19.88 -58.46
C ASP A 38 52.88 -19.36 -57.61
N PHE A 39 52.97 -19.79 -56.35
CA PHE A 39 54.05 -19.42 -55.43
C PHE A 39 55.45 -19.72 -56.00
N VAL A 40 55.59 -20.81 -56.77
CA VAL A 40 56.85 -21.18 -57.43
C VAL A 40 57.21 -20.21 -58.57
N ALA A 41 56.21 -19.77 -59.33
CA ALA A 41 56.37 -18.77 -60.39
C ALA A 41 56.66 -17.37 -59.82
N LEU A 42 56.11 -17.05 -58.64
CA LEU A 42 56.42 -15.82 -57.91
C LEU A 42 57.84 -15.86 -57.34
N ALA A 43 58.23 -16.98 -56.71
CA ALA A 43 59.55 -17.15 -56.12
C ALA A 43 60.67 -17.11 -57.17
N SER A 44 60.46 -17.72 -58.35
CA SER A 44 61.40 -17.64 -59.48
C SER A 44 61.53 -16.21 -60.01
N ARG A 45 60.43 -15.47 -60.15
CA ARG A 45 60.49 -14.04 -60.52
C ARG A 45 61.23 -13.19 -59.49
N LEU A 46 61.06 -13.48 -58.19
CA LEU A 46 61.75 -12.80 -57.10
C LEU A 46 63.24 -13.16 -57.02
N SER A 47 63.62 -14.39 -57.36
CA SER A 47 65.01 -14.82 -57.38
C SER A 47 65.76 -14.36 -58.64
N ASP A 48 65.06 -14.28 -59.78
CA ASP A 48 65.62 -13.76 -61.04
C ASP A 48 65.73 -12.22 -60.99
N SER A 49 64.83 -11.55 -60.27
CA SER A 49 65.01 -10.16 -59.83
C SER A 49 65.91 -10.12 -58.58
N GLY A 50 67.19 -10.46 -58.74
CA GLY A 50 68.18 -10.27 -57.67
C GLY A 50 68.15 -8.84 -57.11
N PRO A 51 68.59 -8.61 -55.86
CA PRO A 51 68.51 -7.30 -55.22
C PRO A 51 69.51 -6.35 -55.86
N VAL A 52 69.14 -5.72 -56.98
CA VAL A 52 69.83 -4.54 -57.49
C VAL A 52 69.29 -3.36 -56.69
N VAL A 53 69.77 -3.24 -55.45
CA VAL A 53 69.56 -2.04 -54.65
C VAL A 53 70.60 -1.02 -55.15
N PRO A 54 70.19 0.07 -55.84
CA PRO A 54 71.13 1.14 -56.16
C PRO A 54 71.72 1.69 -54.85
N PRO A 55 73.02 2.07 -54.82
CA PRO A 55 73.72 2.45 -53.59
C PRO A 55 73.03 3.58 -52.80
N THR A 56 72.31 4.47 -53.49
CA THR A 56 71.52 5.54 -52.87
C THR A 56 70.34 5.02 -52.03
N ARG A 57 69.72 3.90 -52.43
CA ARG A 57 68.67 3.25 -51.63
C ARG A 57 69.23 2.50 -50.43
N LEU A 58 70.51 2.16 -50.45
CA LEU A 58 71.18 1.44 -49.37
C LEU A 58 71.49 2.41 -48.22
N GLU A 59 71.95 3.62 -48.54
CA GLU A 59 72.07 4.74 -47.61
C GLU A 59 70.69 5.15 -47.03
N ASP A 60 69.66 5.29 -47.87
CA ASP A 60 68.29 5.55 -47.39
C ASP A 60 67.76 4.41 -46.47
N LEU A 61 68.18 3.17 -46.74
CA LEU A 61 67.84 2.01 -45.89
C LEU A 61 68.56 2.07 -44.56
N GLU A 62 69.82 2.50 -44.55
CA GLU A 62 70.63 2.64 -43.34
C GLU A 62 70.06 3.74 -42.44
N ASP A 63 69.65 4.87 -43.01
CA ASP A 63 68.99 5.97 -42.29
C ASP A 63 67.63 5.54 -41.73
N THR A 64 66.79 4.88 -42.52
CA THR A 64 65.50 4.38 -42.02
C THR A 64 65.65 3.29 -40.97
N VAL A 65 66.67 2.43 -41.07
CA VAL A 65 67.00 1.45 -40.03
C VAL A 65 67.50 2.13 -38.76
N PHE A 66 68.24 3.23 -38.88
CA PHE A 66 68.68 4.03 -37.74
C PHE A 66 67.50 4.70 -37.02
N ASP A 67 66.57 5.29 -37.77
CA ASP A 67 65.34 5.89 -37.24
C ASP A 67 64.45 4.85 -36.54
N LEU A 68 64.23 3.70 -37.17
CA LEU A 68 63.47 2.59 -36.58
C LEU A 68 64.13 2.06 -35.30
N ARG A 69 65.46 1.99 -35.24
CA ARG A 69 66.17 1.58 -34.02
C ARG A 69 65.99 2.60 -32.89
N ASN A 70 66.02 3.89 -33.21
CA ASN A 70 65.76 4.95 -32.23
C ASN A 70 64.30 4.93 -31.76
N GLU A 71 63.34 4.70 -32.65
CA GLU A 71 61.92 4.56 -32.32
C GLU A 71 61.67 3.32 -31.45
N ILE A 72 62.26 2.17 -31.78
CA ILE A 72 62.19 0.97 -30.93
C ILE A 72 62.78 1.25 -29.55
N ARG A 73 63.87 2.00 -29.45
CA ARG A 73 64.47 2.38 -28.17
C ARG A 73 63.55 3.31 -27.38
N HIS A 74 62.92 4.28 -28.04
CA HIS A 74 61.94 5.18 -27.45
C HIS A 74 60.72 4.40 -26.95
N LEU A 75 60.10 3.59 -27.81
CA LEU A 75 58.93 2.76 -27.48
C LEU A 75 59.23 1.78 -26.35
N ARG A 76 60.42 1.18 -26.31
CA ARG A 76 60.83 0.34 -25.17
C ARG A 76 60.94 1.13 -23.87
N SER A 77 61.53 2.32 -23.92
CA SER A 77 61.62 3.20 -22.75
C SER A 77 60.23 3.68 -22.29
N GLU A 78 59.32 3.92 -23.23
CA GLU A 78 57.95 4.31 -22.94
C GLU A 78 57.13 3.14 -22.39
N ASN A 79 57.30 1.93 -22.93
CA ASN A 79 56.66 0.72 -22.41
C ASN A 79 57.17 0.40 -21.00
N GLU A 80 58.47 0.54 -20.77
CA GLU A 80 59.06 0.39 -19.45
C GLU A 80 58.58 1.48 -18.49
N ARG A 81 58.45 2.73 -18.94
CA ARG A 81 57.85 3.83 -18.18
C ARG A 81 56.37 3.57 -17.88
N LEU A 82 55.61 2.98 -18.80
CA LEU A 82 54.20 2.63 -18.57
C LEU A 82 54.06 1.43 -17.63
N ARG A 83 55.00 0.48 -17.67
CA ARG A 83 55.07 -0.64 -16.72
C ARG A 83 55.46 -0.18 -15.31
N GLN A 84 56.46 0.69 -15.19
CA GLN A 84 56.91 1.26 -13.92
C GLN A 84 55.96 2.34 -13.40
N GLY A 85 55.32 3.08 -14.32
CA GLY A 85 54.27 4.06 -14.10
C GLY A 85 52.87 3.44 -13.93
N GLN A 86 52.75 2.11 -13.99
CA GLN A 86 51.68 1.36 -13.35
C GLN A 86 52.13 0.81 -11.98
N PRO A 87 52.43 1.64 -10.97
CA PRO A 87 52.41 1.15 -9.61
C PRO A 87 50.94 1.08 -9.20
N VAL A 88 50.36 -0.12 -9.14
CA VAL A 88 49.43 -0.52 -8.05
C VAL A 88 48.10 0.26 -7.93
N ALA A 89 47.85 1.33 -8.69
CA ALA A 89 46.70 2.21 -8.54
C ALA A 89 45.41 1.57 -9.08
N ALA A 90 45.51 0.70 -10.09
CA ALA A 90 44.36 -0.10 -10.54
C ALA A 90 43.95 -1.20 -9.54
N ALA A 91 44.86 -1.61 -8.65
CA ALA A 91 44.57 -2.56 -7.57
C ALA A 91 44.13 -1.87 -6.28
N VAL A 92 44.55 -0.63 -6.03
CA VAL A 92 44.20 0.14 -4.81
C VAL A 92 42.96 1.03 -5.01
N ALA A 93 42.58 1.35 -6.25
CA ALA A 93 41.38 2.13 -6.59
C ALA A 93 40.24 1.29 -7.16
N GLN A 94 40.16 0.00 -6.82
CA GLN A 94 38.92 -0.76 -6.87
C GLN A 94 38.30 -0.67 -5.47
N PRO A 95 37.56 0.41 -5.11
CA PRO A 95 36.81 0.41 -3.87
C PRO A 95 35.83 -0.76 -3.97
N ASN A 96 36.09 -1.82 -3.19
CA ASN A 96 35.36 -3.07 -3.09
C ASN A 96 34.05 -3.09 -3.90
N LEU A 97 34.13 -3.40 -5.20
CA LEU A 97 32.95 -3.42 -6.06
C LEU A 97 31.90 -4.40 -5.52
N ALA A 98 32.36 -5.46 -4.83
CA ALA A 98 31.52 -6.37 -4.08
C ALA A 98 30.72 -5.68 -2.95
N ASP A 99 31.33 -4.76 -2.20
CA ASP A 99 30.66 -4.01 -1.14
C ASP A 99 29.67 -2.98 -1.71
N THR A 100 30.01 -2.33 -2.83
CA THR A 100 29.08 -1.43 -3.52
C THR A 100 27.87 -2.18 -4.10
N ALA A 101 28.09 -3.37 -4.66
CA ALA A 101 27.02 -4.23 -5.16
C ALA A 101 26.15 -4.78 -4.01
N ALA A 102 26.75 -5.11 -2.86
CA ALA A 102 26.03 -5.51 -1.66
C ALA A 102 25.17 -4.36 -1.10
N MET A 103 25.71 -3.14 -1.03
CA MET A 103 24.94 -1.96 -0.65
C MET A 103 23.77 -1.70 -1.60
N LEU A 104 23.98 -1.77 -2.91
CA LEU A 104 22.91 -1.58 -3.89
C LEU A 104 21.80 -2.62 -3.74
N ARG A 105 22.14 -3.90 -3.47
CA ARG A 105 21.14 -4.94 -3.20
C ARG A 105 20.32 -4.62 -1.95
N LEU A 106 21.00 -4.27 -0.85
CA LEU A 106 20.33 -3.89 0.39
C LEU A 106 19.44 -2.67 0.21
N GLN A 107 19.85 -1.70 -0.60
CA GLN A 107 19.07 -0.50 -0.90
C GLN A 107 17.83 -0.83 -1.75
N VAL A 108 17.95 -1.73 -2.72
CA VAL A 108 16.80 -2.22 -3.49
C VAL A 108 15.82 -3.00 -2.61
N GLU A 109 16.31 -3.83 -1.69
CA GLU A 109 15.48 -4.56 -0.72
C GLU A 109 14.79 -3.60 0.26
N LEU A 110 15.49 -2.56 0.72
CA LEU A 110 14.93 -1.52 1.56
C LEU A 110 13.83 -0.74 0.83
N ASP A 111 14.05 -0.36 -0.43
CA ASP A 111 13.01 0.30 -1.23
C ASP A 111 11.81 -0.63 -1.50
N ALA A 112 12.05 -1.93 -1.70
CA ALA A 112 10.99 -2.91 -1.90
C ALA A 112 10.13 -3.06 -0.64
N THR A 113 10.76 -3.21 0.53
CA THR A 113 10.07 -3.30 1.81
C THR A 113 9.36 -2.00 2.17
N GLN A 114 9.94 -0.84 1.89
CA GLN A 114 9.27 0.46 2.05
C GLN A 114 8.02 0.57 1.18
N ARG A 115 8.08 0.15 -0.08
CA ARG A 115 6.90 0.15 -0.97
C ARG A 115 5.84 -0.82 -0.49
N GLU A 116 6.23 -1.98 0.02
CA GLU A 116 5.29 -2.95 0.59
C GLU A 116 4.61 -2.39 1.84
N LEU A 117 5.38 -1.79 2.76
CA LEU A 117 4.84 -1.12 3.94
C LEU A 117 3.90 0.03 3.58
N GLN A 118 4.22 0.86 2.59
CA GLN A 118 3.32 1.93 2.14
C GLN A 118 1.99 1.38 1.61
N ARG A 119 2.02 0.25 0.88
CA ARG A 119 0.80 -0.41 0.39
C ARG A 119 -0.03 -0.99 1.52
N THR A 120 0.59 -1.64 2.50
CA THR A 120 -0.14 -2.20 3.64
C THR A 120 -0.73 -1.10 4.51
N LEU A 121 -0.01 0.01 4.71
CA LEU A 121 -0.50 1.18 5.45
C LEU A 121 -1.70 1.82 4.74
N ALA A 122 -1.61 2.06 3.43
CA ALA A 122 -2.73 2.56 2.65
C ALA A 122 -3.95 1.61 2.67
N GLY A 123 -3.70 0.29 2.64
CA GLY A 123 -4.74 -0.72 2.79
C GLY A 123 -5.41 -0.70 4.17
N ALA A 124 -4.61 -0.53 5.23
CA ALA A 124 -5.10 -0.43 6.60
C ALA A 124 -5.92 0.84 6.82
N GLU A 125 -5.48 2.00 6.31
CA GLU A 125 -6.23 3.26 6.39
C GLU A 125 -7.56 3.17 5.64
N ALA A 126 -7.59 2.56 4.46
CA ALA A 126 -8.81 2.35 3.70
C ALA A 126 -9.80 1.42 4.46
N ALA A 127 -9.29 0.34 5.06
CA ALA A 127 -10.10 -0.55 5.89
C ALA A 127 -10.62 0.14 7.16
N GLU A 128 -9.80 0.99 7.78
CA GLU A 128 -10.22 1.78 8.94
C GLU A 128 -11.34 2.76 8.57
N MET A 129 -11.22 3.47 7.44
CA MET A 129 -12.28 4.37 6.97
C MET A 129 -13.58 3.60 6.68
N ALA A 130 -13.49 2.42 6.07
CA ALA A 130 -14.66 1.57 5.84
C ALA A 130 -15.32 1.14 7.16
N LEU A 131 -14.53 0.67 8.13
CA LEU A 131 -15.03 0.28 9.46
C LEU A 131 -15.67 1.45 10.21
N ARG A 132 -15.08 2.65 10.12
CA ARG A 132 -15.66 3.87 10.71
C ARG A 132 -17.01 4.20 10.07
N SER A 133 -17.13 4.09 8.74
CA SER A 133 -18.41 4.24 8.04
C SER A 133 -19.43 3.22 8.53
N ASP A 134 -19.07 1.93 8.58
CA ASP A 134 -19.98 0.87 9.01
C ASP A 134 -20.43 1.07 10.47
N LEU A 135 -19.53 1.50 11.35
CA LEU A 135 -19.85 1.83 12.74
C LEU A 135 -20.83 3.00 12.83
N THR A 136 -20.67 4.06 12.03
CA THR A 136 -21.65 5.16 12.00
C THR A 136 -23.02 4.69 11.52
N GLN A 137 -23.07 3.83 10.49
CA GLN A 137 -24.32 3.26 10.02
C GLN A 137 -24.99 2.40 11.09
N ALA A 138 -24.22 1.55 11.78
CA ALA A 138 -24.71 0.72 12.88
C ALA A 138 -25.28 1.56 14.04
N ILE A 139 -24.63 2.65 14.42
CA ILE A 139 -25.13 3.59 15.44
C ILE A 139 -26.47 4.19 14.99
N THR A 140 -26.56 4.68 13.75
CA THR A 140 -27.82 5.27 13.26
C THR A 140 -28.96 4.25 13.20
N ALA A 141 -28.65 2.98 12.88
CA ALA A 141 -29.62 1.90 12.90
C ALA A 141 -30.08 1.58 14.33
N LEU A 142 -29.13 1.54 15.29
CA LEU A 142 -29.43 1.34 16.71
C LEU A 142 -30.31 2.46 17.26
N ASP A 143 -30.04 3.72 16.91
CA ASP A 143 -30.84 4.87 17.34
C ASP A 143 -32.28 4.79 16.80
N LYS A 144 -32.45 4.40 15.53
CA LYS A 144 -33.77 4.15 14.94
C LYS A 144 -34.51 3.04 15.69
N LEU A 145 -33.83 1.94 15.97
CA LEU A 145 -34.42 0.78 16.65
C LEU A 145 -34.79 1.13 18.11
N ASN A 146 -33.96 1.90 18.81
CA ASN A 146 -34.28 2.43 20.13
C ASN A 146 -35.50 3.35 20.11
N GLY A 147 -35.62 4.20 19.09
CA GLY A 147 -36.81 5.04 18.87
C GLY A 147 -38.08 4.19 18.71
N GLN A 148 -38.05 3.22 17.80
CA GLN A 148 -39.15 2.29 17.57
C GLN A 148 -39.52 1.48 18.82
N PHE A 149 -38.52 1.00 19.55
CA PHE A 149 -38.74 0.29 20.81
C PHE A 149 -39.41 1.19 21.86
N GLY A 150 -39.00 2.46 21.95
CA GLY A 150 -39.63 3.45 22.82
C GLY A 150 -41.11 3.68 22.47
N GLU A 151 -41.44 3.79 21.19
CA GLU A 151 -42.82 3.94 20.70
C GLU A 151 -43.68 2.70 21.01
N ILE A 152 -43.15 1.51 20.75
CA ILE A 152 -43.83 0.24 21.04
C ILE A 152 -44.08 0.12 22.54
N LYS A 153 -43.08 0.44 23.38
CA LYS A 153 -43.22 0.42 24.83
C LYS A 153 -44.29 1.40 25.30
N ALA A 154 -44.25 2.65 24.82
CA ALA A 154 -45.27 3.65 25.17
C ALA A 154 -46.68 3.22 24.73
N ARG A 155 -46.81 2.57 23.57
CA ARG A 155 -48.09 2.01 23.12
C ARG A 155 -48.55 0.85 24.01
N ASN A 156 -47.64 -0.05 24.40
CA ASN A 156 -47.96 -1.14 25.31
C ASN A 156 -48.42 -0.62 26.68
N ASP A 157 -47.70 0.35 27.26
CA ASP A 157 -48.06 0.96 28.55
C ASP A 157 -49.47 1.60 28.50
N ARG A 158 -49.83 2.24 27.37
CA ARG A 158 -51.19 2.78 27.15
C ARG A 158 -52.24 1.67 27.07
N LEU A 159 -51.98 0.63 26.29
CA LEU A 159 -52.88 -0.52 26.16
C LEU A 159 -53.07 -1.24 27.50
N GLU A 160 -52.01 -1.40 28.30
CA GLU A 160 -52.09 -1.95 29.64
C GLU A 160 -52.95 -1.07 30.57
N ALA A 161 -52.79 0.25 30.52
CA ALA A 161 -53.60 1.17 31.31
C ALA A 161 -55.09 1.13 30.90
N GLU A 162 -55.37 1.09 29.59
CA GLU A 162 -56.72 0.93 29.06
C GLU A 162 -57.34 -0.40 29.48
N ASN A 163 -56.57 -1.50 29.40
CA ASN A 163 -57.04 -2.82 29.81
C ASN A 163 -57.38 -2.87 31.31
N ARG A 164 -56.55 -2.27 32.17
CA ARG A 164 -56.85 -2.12 33.61
C ARG A 164 -58.13 -1.32 33.83
N ARG A 165 -58.32 -0.21 33.11
CA ARG A 165 -59.55 0.60 33.20
C ARG A 165 -60.79 -0.18 32.76
N LEU A 166 -60.72 -0.89 31.62
CA LEU A 166 -61.82 -1.71 31.12
C LEU A 166 -62.15 -2.85 32.08
N THR A 167 -61.13 -3.46 32.69
CA THR A 167 -61.32 -4.50 33.71
C THR A 167 -62.11 -3.96 34.91
N LEU A 168 -61.76 -2.76 35.42
CA LEU A 168 -62.49 -2.12 36.52
C LEU A 168 -63.95 -1.81 36.15
N VAL A 169 -64.18 -1.30 34.94
CA VAL A 169 -65.54 -1.03 34.45
C VAL A 169 -66.34 -2.33 34.32
N ALA A 170 -65.75 -3.38 33.76
CA ALA A 170 -66.39 -4.68 33.63
C ALA A 170 -66.75 -5.27 35.01
N THR A 171 -65.86 -5.14 36.00
CA THR A 171 -66.17 -5.58 37.37
C THR A 171 -67.30 -4.78 38.00
N ALA A 172 -67.34 -3.46 37.81
CA ALA A 172 -68.39 -2.60 38.36
C ALA A 172 -69.76 -2.87 37.71
N LEU A 173 -69.79 -3.06 36.40
CA LEU A 173 -71.02 -3.42 35.68
C LEU A 173 -71.52 -4.81 36.08
N LYS A 174 -70.59 -5.75 36.32
CA LYS A 174 -70.94 -7.08 36.82
C LYS A 174 -71.58 -6.99 38.21
N THR A 175 -70.98 -6.24 39.14
CA THR A 175 -71.55 -6.07 40.48
C THR A 175 -72.92 -5.40 40.43
N GLU A 176 -73.10 -4.36 39.61
CA GLU A 176 -74.41 -3.70 39.46
C GLU A 176 -75.47 -4.65 38.87
N LEU A 177 -75.08 -5.49 37.91
CA LEU A 177 -75.98 -6.47 37.31
C LEU A 177 -76.34 -7.58 38.32
N ASP A 178 -75.37 -8.06 39.09
CA ASP A 178 -75.59 -9.04 40.16
C ASP A 178 -76.53 -8.47 41.25
N GLU A 179 -76.37 -7.20 41.65
CA GLU A 179 -77.28 -6.50 42.56
C GLU A 179 -78.70 -6.40 42.01
N ARG A 180 -78.86 -5.99 40.74
CA ARG A 180 -80.18 -5.92 40.09
C ARG A 180 -80.86 -7.28 39.96
N LEU A 181 -80.10 -8.34 39.70
CA LEU A 181 -80.63 -9.71 39.68
C LEU A 181 -81.05 -10.16 41.09
N ALA A 182 -80.29 -9.80 42.13
CA ALA A 182 -80.66 -10.08 43.50
C ALA A 182 -81.97 -9.35 43.89
N ASP A 183 -82.10 -8.07 43.54
CA ASP A 183 -83.33 -7.29 43.78
C ASP A 183 -84.56 -7.85 43.03
N ALA A 184 -84.36 -8.35 41.81
CA ALA A 184 -85.44 -8.95 41.01
C ALA A 184 -85.88 -10.33 41.54
N SER A 185 -84.97 -11.10 42.13
CA SER A 185 -85.24 -12.44 42.67
C SER A 185 -85.76 -12.39 44.12
N HIS A 186 -85.49 -11.33 44.85
CA HIS A 186 -86.01 -11.06 46.19
C HIS A 186 -86.53 -9.62 46.31
N PRO A 187 -87.75 -9.32 45.82
CA PRO A 187 -88.33 -8.00 46.00
C PRO A 187 -88.44 -7.71 47.49
N LEU A 188 -87.76 -6.64 47.93
CA LEU A 188 -87.88 -6.14 49.30
C LEU A 188 -89.37 -5.94 49.63
N PRO A 189 -89.83 -6.28 50.84
CA PRO A 189 -91.20 -6.01 51.24
C PRO A 189 -91.45 -4.50 51.11
N THR A 190 -92.51 -4.12 50.38
CA THR A 190 -92.97 -2.74 50.26
C THR A 190 -92.91 -2.07 51.63
N PRO A 191 -92.26 -0.90 51.78
CA PRO A 191 -92.18 -0.23 53.06
C PRO A 191 -93.60 0.09 53.50
N THR A 192 -94.08 -0.61 54.52
CA THR A 192 -95.31 -0.29 55.23
C THR A 192 -95.17 1.16 55.69
N GLN A 193 -96.06 2.02 55.20
CA GLN A 193 -96.10 3.44 55.56
C GLN A 193 -96.02 3.56 57.09
N ARG A 194 -94.91 4.14 57.58
CA ARG A 194 -94.77 4.52 58.98
C ARG A 194 -95.77 5.67 59.23
N PRO A 195 -96.62 5.60 60.28
CA PRO A 195 -97.47 6.72 60.62
C PRO A 195 -96.62 7.95 60.95
N GLU A 196 -96.92 9.07 60.30
CA GLU A 196 -96.36 10.38 60.58
C GLU A 196 -96.70 10.78 62.01
N THR A 197 -95.75 10.65 62.93
CA THR A 197 -95.64 11.48 64.14
C THR A 197 -94.38 11.05 64.86
N ILE A 198 -93.29 11.82 64.72
CA ILE A 198 -92.38 12.14 65.82
C ILE A 198 -91.63 13.41 65.39
N ALA A 199 -91.82 14.43 66.23
CA ALA A 199 -91.22 15.73 66.32
C ALA A 199 -89.92 15.97 65.53
N ARG A 200 -89.98 17.01 64.70
CA ARG A 200 -88.87 17.77 64.14
C ARG A 200 -88.12 18.50 65.26
N PRO A 201 -86.83 18.23 65.54
CA PRO A 201 -85.97 19.18 66.23
C PRO A 201 -85.34 20.15 65.23
N GLU A 202 -85.15 21.38 65.69
CA GLU A 202 -84.71 22.55 64.93
C GLU A 202 -83.35 22.39 64.22
N PRO A 203 -83.12 23.07 63.08
CA PRO A 203 -81.82 23.08 62.41
C PRO A 203 -80.84 24.00 63.14
N MET A 204 -79.91 23.42 63.89
CA MET A 204 -78.75 24.14 64.40
C MET A 204 -77.73 24.41 63.28
N ALA A 205 -77.54 25.70 63.02
CA ALA A 205 -76.33 26.38 62.57
C ALA A 205 -75.37 25.63 61.61
N ARG A 206 -75.43 26.06 60.36
CA ARG A 206 -74.41 25.97 59.32
C ARG A 206 -73.03 26.41 59.86
N VAL A 207 -72.11 25.48 60.04
CA VAL A 207 -70.68 25.77 60.20
C VAL A 207 -70.07 25.81 58.81
N GLU A 208 -69.71 27.02 58.37
CA GLU A 208 -68.89 27.25 57.19
C GLU A 208 -67.47 26.74 57.44
N SER A 209 -67.07 25.65 56.77
CA SER A 209 -65.66 25.30 56.59
C SER A 209 -65.19 25.85 55.25
N GLY A 210 -64.43 26.94 55.31
CA GLY A 210 -63.89 27.65 54.16
C GLY A 210 -62.91 26.84 53.29
N PRO A 211 -62.55 27.36 52.11
CA PRO A 211 -61.80 26.64 51.09
C PRO A 211 -60.32 26.55 51.45
N ARG A 212 -59.80 25.34 51.67
CA ARG A 212 -58.34 25.12 51.72
C ARG A 212 -57.78 24.98 50.29
N ARG A 213 -57.41 26.15 49.78
CA ARG A 213 -56.27 26.48 48.91
C ARG A 213 -55.45 25.29 48.39
N ALA A 214 -55.49 25.12 47.06
CA ALA A 214 -54.50 24.41 46.28
C ALA A 214 -53.10 25.00 46.52
N ALA A 215 -52.10 24.15 46.74
CA ALA A 215 -50.70 24.51 46.64
C ALA A 215 -50.18 24.07 45.27
N PRO A 216 -49.69 24.99 44.42
CA PRO A 216 -48.89 24.64 43.27
C PRO A 216 -47.42 24.64 43.68
N HIS A 217 -46.72 23.52 43.52
CA HIS A 217 -45.27 23.55 43.41
C HIS A 217 -44.85 23.21 41.98
N SER A 218 -44.54 24.30 41.30
CA SER A 218 -43.82 24.46 40.06
C SER A 218 -42.51 23.68 40.00
N ALA A 219 -42.34 23.01 38.86
CA ALA A 219 -41.22 23.14 37.92
C ALA A 219 -39.76 23.08 38.45
N ALA A 220 -39.07 22.08 37.89
CA ALA A 220 -37.77 22.18 37.25
C ALA A 220 -36.52 22.46 38.11
N ARG A 221 -35.62 21.47 38.16
CA ARG A 221 -34.24 21.72 37.73
C ARG A 221 -33.53 20.46 37.24
N ARG A 222 -33.10 20.53 35.98
CA ARG A 222 -32.08 19.68 35.36
C ARG A 222 -30.75 19.87 36.09
N VAL A 223 -30.08 18.78 36.43
CA VAL A 223 -28.61 18.65 36.56
C VAL A 223 -28.33 17.23 36.06
N GLY A 224 -27.84 17.02 34.85
CA GLY A 224 -26.49 17.38 34.44
C GLY A 224 -25.56 16.20 34.76
N LYS A 225 -25.51 15.20 33.86
CA LYS A 225 -24.46 14.16 33.88
C LYS A 225 -23.10 14.82 33.60
N PRO A 226 -22.02 14.45 34.31
CA PRO A 226 -20.68 14.57 33.77
C PRO A 226 -20.08 13.17 33.54
N VAL A 227 -19.64 12.92 32.30
CA VAL A 227 -18.78 11.80 31.89
C VAL A 227 -17.83 12.37 30.83
N PRO A 228 -16.57 11.93 30.72
CA PRO A 228 -15.51 11.85 31.71
C PRO A 228 -14.30 12.75 31.31
N ALA A 229 -13.31 12.87 32.18
CA ALA A 229 -12.05 13.55 31.85
C ALA A 229 -11.24 12.72 30.85
N ASN A 230 -10.86 13.33 29.72
CA ASN A 230 -9.83 12.86 28.81
C ASN A 230 -8.49 12.72 29.57
N GLN A 231 -8.02 11.49 29.73
CA GLN A 231 -6.67 11.20 30.21
C GLN A 231 -5.96 10.28 29.22
N TYR A 232 -5.56 10.80 28.05
CA TYR A 232 -4.44 10.28 27.27
C TYR A 232 -3.86 11.42 26.42
N ALA A 233 -3.14 12.31 27.09
CA ALA A 233 -2.02 13.02 26.48
C ALA A 233 -0.77 12.43 27.13
N LEU A 234 0.24 12.10 26.31
CA LEU A 234 1.54 11.50 26.65
C LEU A 234 1.47 9.96 26.79
N PHE A 235 1.77 9.23 25.71
CA PHE A 235 3.09 8.71 25.34
C PHE A 235 2.99 8.01 23.98
#